data_AF-A0A8T5Q2D3-F1
#
_entry.id   AF-A0A8T5Q2D3-F1
#
_cell.length_a   1.000
_cell.length_b   1.000
_cell.length_c   1.000
_cell.angle_alpha   90.00
_cell.angle_beta   90.00
_cell.angle_gamma   90.00
#
_symmetry.space_group_name_H-M   'P 1'
#
loop_
_entity.id
_entity.type
_entity.pdbx_description
1 polymer ?
#
loop_
_entity_poly.entity_id
_entity_poly.type
_entity_poly.pdbx_seq_one_letter_code
_entity_poly.pdbx_strand_id
1 'polypeptide(L)'
;MSKKAALELSANAIVVLILAIVVLGIGLGFIRSMFGKASIQVEQQISAEPEPPASSSSYPVTLSRENIITHAKDTEVIKISAYNPSGRDWIIGADEGLVGYWNFDSIKGNTAEDMSGQGHDGTIIGDSFLTEGKYGYALIFDGDDYIDCGNDLGLGQDALTVEVWVRYSSWGVVGSSRPYVSDWNTWAAGNQRGFLLRTYQDSRYPQFIIADGVNYHSCVSSQQLDLDTWYHIVGVFKENEILNIYVNGHETVGAPPARYEKESGTPVYIGRSGINPGYFDGVIDEVRIYNKAMTGDEVQLLYDSRVSSPSITCNPPLMVGFNSNVNKRTISHGSSETFNYLMAIPSDVNEGKYLCKADMMGYKKDLIIEVVS
;
A
#
# COMPACT_ATOMS: atom_id res chain seq x y z
N MET A 1 41.49 0.03 29.10
CA MET A 1 40.07 0.22 29.46
C MET A 1 39.41 0.78 28.22
N SER A 2 38.49 0.11 27.54
CA SER A 2 37.12 -0.17 28.01
C SER A 2 36.52 -1.35 27.23
N LYS A 3 35.47 -1.90 27.83
CA LYS A 3 34.81 -3.20 27.62
C LYS A 3 34.24 -3.38 26.20
N LYS A 4 34.58 -4.50 25.56
CA LYS A 4 33.68 -5.13 24.57
C LYS A 4 32.51 -5.73 25.36
N ALA A 5 31.35 -5.11 25.28
CA ALA A 5 30.10 -5.73 25.73
C ALA A 5 29.75 -6.82 24.72
N ALA A 6 30.04 -8.07 25.05
CA ALA A 6 29.46 -9.21 24.36
C ALA A 6 27.97 -9.25 24.71
N LEU A 7 27.09 -9.19 23.70
CA LEU A 7 25.69 -9.53 23.89
C LEU A 7 25.62 -11.02 24.25
N GLU A 8 25.38 -11.32 25.52
CA GLU A 8 24.91 -12.66 25.90
C GLU A 8 23.45 -12.76 25.48
N LEU A 9 23.22 -13.30 24.28
CA LEU A 9 21.89 -13.70 23.85
C LEU A 9 21.42 -14.82 24.78
N SER A 10 20.32 -14.61 25.51
CA SER A 10 19.79 -15.62 26.41
C SER A 10 19.46 -16.89 25.61
N ALA A 11 19.62 -18.07 26.23
CA ALA A 11 19.33 -19.34 25.56
C ALA A 11 17.92 -19.37 24.94
N ASN A 12 16.96 -18.68 25.56
CA ASN A 12 15.60 -18.55 25.04
C ASN A 12 15.53 -17.68 23.77
N ALA A 13 16.30 -16.60 23.68
CA ALA A 13 16.38 -15.76 22.47
C ALA A 13 17.04 -16.50 21.30
N ILE A 14 18.04 -17.35 21.57
CA ILE A 14 18.65 -18.21 20.55
C ILE A 14 17.65 -19.27 20.06
N VAL A 15 16.88 -19.88 20.97
CA VAL A 15 15.86 -20.86 20.61
C VAL A 15 14.73 -20.24 19.80
N VAL A 16 14.28 -19.02 20.14
CA VAL A 16 13.26 -18.28 19.37
C VAL A 16 13.79 -17.87 17.99
N LEU A 17 15.04 -17.42 17.89
CA LEU A 17 15.66 -17.07 16.61
C LEU A 17 15.86 -18.31 15.71
N ILE A 18 16.29 -19.44 16.29
CA ILE A 18 16.41 -20.71 15.56
C ILE A 18 15.02 -21.20 15.13
N LEU A 19 13.99 -21.11 15.98
CA LEU A 19 12.63 -21.45 15.59
C LEU A 19 12.09 -20.51 14.51
N ALA A 20 12.36 -19.21 14.57
CA ALA A 20 11.95 -18.26 13.53
C ALA A 20 12.66 -18.51 12.20
N ILE A 21 13.96 -18.81 12.21
CA ILE A 21 14.75 -19.16 11.01
C ILE A 21 14.33 -20.54 10.47
N VAL A 22 13.99 -21.48 11.33
CA VAL A 22 13.46 -22.80 10.93
C VAL A 22 12.04 -22.65 10.38
N VAL A 23 11.19 -21.80 10.93
CA VAL A 23 9.83 -21.54 10.40
C VAL A 23 9.89 -20.76 9.08
N LEU A 24 10.78 -19.77 8.93
CA LEU A 24 11.00 -19.04 7.67
C LEU A 24 11.71 -19.91 6.61
N GLY A 25 12.69 -20.71 7.03
CA GLY A 25 13.41 -21.65 6.18
C GLY A 25 12.57 -22.85 5.75
N ILE A 26 11.65 -23.30 6.60
CA ILE A 26 10.60 -24.25 6.23
C ILE A 26 9.57 -23.56 5.36
N GLY A 27 9.11 -22.32 5.62
CA GLY A 27 8.17 -21.60 4.74
C GLY A 27 8.70 -21.42 3.31
N LEU A 28 9.93 -20.92 3.16
CA LEU A 28 10.59 -20.75 1.85
C LEU A 28 11.07 -22.08 1.24
N GLY A 29 11.45 -23.06 2.07
CA GLY A 29 11.84 -24.40 1.65
C GLY A 29 10.65 -25.27 1.23
N PHE A 30 9.48 -25.09 1.84
CA PHE A 30 8.22 -25.76 1.51
C PHE A 30 7.62 -25.15 0.24
N ILE A 31 7.73 -23.83 0.04
CA ILE A 31 7.44 -23.17 -1.23
C ILE A 31 8.45 -23.63 -2.32
N ARG A 32 9.76 -23.72 -2.07
CA ARG A 32 10.67 -24.27 -3.10
C ARG A 32 10.49 -25.77 -3.38
N SER A 33 10.15 -26.56 -2.35
CA SER A 33 9.98 -28.02 -2.46
C SER A 33 8.63 -28.42 -3.06
N MET A 34 7.54 -27.72 -2.74
CA MET A 34 6.26 -27.89 -3.45
C MET A 34 6.42 -27.40 -4.89
N PHE A 35 6.96 -26.20 -5.11
CA PHE A 35 6.93 -25.55 -6.42
C PHE A 35 8.03 -26.02 -7.40
N GLY A 36 9.00 -26.84 -6.97
CA GLY A 36 9.96 -27.47 -7.89
C GLY A 36 9.36 -28.57 -8.78
N LYS A 37 8.33 -29.28 -8.28
CA LYS A 37 7.51 -30.24 -9.07
C LYS A 37 6.09 -29.71 -9.33
N ALA A 38 5.58 -28.82 -8.50
CA ALA A 38 4.28 -28.17 -8.69
C ALA A 38 4.32 -27.04 -9.72
N SER A 39 5.48 -26.47 -10.10
CA SER A 39 5.54 -25.45 -11.16
C SER A 39 4.98 -25.95 -12.49
N ILE A 40 5.31 -27.17 -12.89
CA ILE A 40 4.82 -27.78 -14.13
C ILE A 40 3.32 -28.05 -14.05
N GLN A 41 2.82 -28.53 -12.90
CA GLN A 41 1.39 -28.79 -12.69
C GLN A 41 0.57 -27.49 -12.72
N VAL A 42 1.07 -26.44 -12.08
CA VAL A 42 0.47 -25.10 -12.10
C VAL A 42 0.47 -24.53 -13.51
N GLU A 43 1.57 -24.63 -14.24
CA GLU A 43 1.66 -24.12 -15.62
C GLU A 43 0.75 -24.88 -16.59
N GLN A 44 0.58 -26.19 -16.39
CA GLN A 44 -0.41 -27.00 -17.11
C GLN A 44 -1.84 -26.57 -16.78
N GLN A 45 -2.17 -26.32 -15.51
CA GLN A 45 -3.49 -25.81 -15.13
C GLN A 45 -3.75 -24.41 -15.70
N ILE A 46 -2.77 -23.51 -15.67
CA ILE A 46 -2.88 -22.16 -16.29
C ILE A 46 -3.19 -22.26 -17.79
N SER A 47 -2.51 -23.18 -18.47
CA SER A 47 -2.73 -23.44 -19.90
C SER A 47 -4.12 -24.04 -20.18
N ALA A 48 -4.62 -24.88 -19.28
CA ALA A 48 -5.91 -25.54 -19.40
C ALA A 48 -7.11 -24.66 -19.02
N GLU A 49 -6.92 -23.65 -18.17
CA GLU A 49 -7.99 -22.75 -17.73
C GLU A 49 -8.51 -21.88 -18.90
N PRO A 50 -9.83 -21.91 -19.21
CA PRO A 50 -10.38 -21.17 -20.33
C PRO A 50 -10.26 -19.66 -20.13
N GLU A 51 -10.16 -18.91 -21.23
CA GLU A 51 -10.22 -17.45 -21.16
C GLU A 51 -11.59 -16.99 -20.63
N PRO A 52 -11.64 -15.93 -19.82
CA PRO A 52 -12.90 -15.37 -19.36
C PRO A 52 -13.77 -14.87 -20.53
N PRO A 53 -15.10 -14.79 -20.34
CA PRO A 53 -15.98 -14.10 -21.28
C PRO A 53 -15.48 -12.67 -21.54
N ALA A 54 -15.78 -12.13 -22.72
CA ALA A 54 -15.37 -10.77 -23.09
C ALA A 54 -15.86 -9.74 -22.04
N SER A 55 -14.90 -9.04 -21.42
CA SER A 55 -15.20 -7.90 -20.56
C SER A 55 -15.57 -6.67 -21.40
N SER A 56 -16.39 -5.79 -20.85
CA SER A 56 -16.86 -4.57 -21.52
C SER A 56 -17.25 -3.51 -20.51
N SER A 57 -17.64 -2.30 -20.96
CA SER A 57 -18.06 -1.23 -20.06
C SER A 57 -19.27 -1.60 -19.19
N SER A 58 -20.14 -2.48 -19.69
CA SER A 58 -21.29 -2.98 -18.94
C SER A 58 -20.94 -4.10 -17.97
N TYR A 59 -19.85 -4.83 -18.25
CA TYR A 59 -19.34 -5.92 -17.42
C TYR A 59 -17.82 -5.79 -17.28
N PRO A 60 -17.35 -4.87 -16.42
CA PRO A 60 -15.93 -4.53 -16.36
C PRO A 60 -15.07 -5.65 -15.81
N VAL A 61 -15.64 -6.62 -15.11
CA VAL A 61 -14.92 -7.80 -14.58
C VAL A 61 -15.66 -9.07 -14.96
N THR A 62 -14.94 -10.01 -15.56
CA THR A 62 -15.42 -11.34 -15.91
C THR A 62 -14.45 -12.42 -15.42
N LEU A 63 -14.97 -13.60 -15.12
CA LEU A 63 -14.21 -14.73 -14.60
C LEU A 63 -14.30 -15.90 -15.58
N SER A 64 -13.23 -16.68 -15.70
CA SER A 64 -13.24 -17.95 -16.43
C SER A 64 -14.25 -18.94 -15.85
N ARG A 65 -14.39 -18.92 -14.52
CA ARG A 65 -15.34 -19.73 -13.74
C ARG A 65 -15.88 -18.92 -12.57
N GLU A 66 -17.18 -19.02 -12.33
CA GLU A 66 -17.86 -18.39 -11.17
C GLU A 66 -18.18 -19.39 -10.05
N ASN A 67 -18.04 -20.69 -10.33
CA ASN A 67 -18.26 -21.78 -9.37
C ASN A 67 -17.11 -22.77 -9.48
N ILE A 68 -16.41 -23.02 -8.37
CA ILE A 68 -15.32 -23.98 -8.27
C ILE A 68 -15.69 -25.04 -7.23
N ILE A 69 -15.46 -26.30 -7.56
CA ILE A 69 -15.49 -27.42 -6.62
C ILE A 69 -14.07 -27.94 -6.53
N THR A 70 -13.50 -28.02 -5.32
CA THR A 70 -12.09 -28.35 -5.09
C THR A 70 -11.90 -29.08 -3.75
N HIS A 71 -10.71 -29.62 -3.49
CA HIS A 71 -10.39 -30.31 -2.24
C HIS A 71 -9.38 -29.53 -1.38
N ALA A 72 -9.32 -29.86 -0.09
CA ALA A 72 -8.28 -29.32 0.78
C ALA A 72 -6.89 -29.72 0.27
N LYS A 73 -5.92 -28.78 0.32
CA LYS A 73 -4.55 -28.88 -0.22
C LYS A 73 -4.42 -28.70 -1.73
N ASP A 74 -5.52 -28.55 -2.46
CA ASP A 74 -5.45 -28.28 -3.89
C ASP A 74 -4.99 -26.86 -4.18
N THR A 75 -4.46 -26.68 -5.40
CA THR A 75 -4.23 -25.37 -5.99
C THR A 75 -5.15 -25.23 -7.18
N GLU A 76 -5.87 -24.10 -7.21
CA GLU A 76 -6.79 -23.75 -8.28
C GLU A 76 -6.27 -22.54 -9.04
N VAL A 77 -6.51 -22.54 -10.36
CA VAL A 77 -6.25 -21.39 -11.23
C VAL A 77 -7.57 -20.75 -11.61
N ILE A 78 -7.68 -19.43 -11.47
CA ILE A 78 -8.76 -18.65 -12.06
C ILE A 78 -8.19 -17.59 -12.99
N LYS A 79 -8.82 -17.39 -14.15
CA LYS A 79 -8.53 -16.24 -15.00
C LYS A 79 -9.58 -15.16 -14.76
N ILE A 80 -9.11 -13.92 -14.68
CA ILE A 80 -9.96 -12.73 -14.54
C ILE A 80 -9.66 -11.81 -15.72
N SER A 81 -10.67 -11.45 -16.49
CA SER A 81 -10.55 -10.39 -17.49
C SER A 81 -11.19 -9.13 -16.94
N ALA A 82 -10.48 -8.02 -17.10
CA ALA A 82 -10.97 -6.72 -16.71
C ALA A 82 -10.96 -5.77 -17.90
N TYR A 83 -12.07 -5.08 -18.12
CA TYR A 83 -12.20 -3.97 -19.05
C TYR A 83 -12.10 -2.67 -18.27
N ASN A 84 -11.37 -1.70 -18.82
CA ASN A 84 -11.24 -0.38 -18.23
C ASN A 84 -12.26 0.60 -18.86
N PRO A 85 -13.44 0.83 -18.23
CA PRO A 85 -14.39 1.85 -18.66
C PRO A 85 -14.00 3.26 -18.24
N SER A 86 -13.00 3.41 -17.36
CA SER A 86 -12.62 4.71 -16.85
C SER A 86 -11.93 5.51 -17.96
N GLY A 87 -12.07 6.84 -17.97
CA GLY A 87 -11.47 7.69 -19.01
C GLY A 87 -9.93 7.79 -18.97
N ARG A 88 -9.24 6.90 -18.23
CA ARG A 88 -7.80 6.87 -17.98
C ARG A 88 -7.33 5.42 -17.83
N ASP A 89 -6.03 5.17 -17.89
CA ASP A 89 -5.44 3.83 -17.83
C ASP A 89 -5.50 3.23 -16.40
N TRP A 90 -5.47 1.90 -16.23
CA TRP A 90 -5.34 1.18 -14.95
C TRP A 90 -3.97 0.55 -14.83
N ILE A 91 -3.38 0.50 -13.64
CA ILE A 91 -2.08 -0.13 -13.42
C ILE A 91 -2.22 -1.32 -12.48
N ILE A 92 -1.68 -2.45 -12.92
CA ILE A 92 -1.70 -3.72 -12.19
C ILE A 92 -0.29 -4.07 -11.72
N GLY A 93 -0.16 -4.46 -10.45
CA GLY A 93 1.12 -4.84 -9.85
C GLY A 93 1.86 -3.70 -9.12
N ALA A 94 1.19 -2.56 -8.90
CA ALA A 94 1.75 -1.49 -8.08
C ALA A 94 1.83 -1.86 -6.60
N ASP A 95 1.17 -2.93 -6.16
CA ASP A 95 1.17 -3.34 -4.74
C ASP A 95 2.46 -4.09 -4.34
N GLU A 96 3.41 -4.26 -5.25
CA GLU A 96 4.73 -4.75 -4.88
C GLU A 96 5.38 -3.81 -3.86
N GLY A 97 5.55 -4.33 -2.64
CA GLY A 97 6.04 -3.53 -1.52
C GLY A 97 4.99 -2.60 -0.90
N LEU A 98 3.70 -2.67 -1.26
CA LEU A 98 2.66 -1.90 -0.60
C LEU A 98 2.51 -2.33 0.85
N VAL A 99 2.50 -1.33 1.73
CA VAL A 99 2.45 -1.50 3.18
C VAL A 99 1.07 -1.11 3.73
N GLY A 100 0.50 -0.02 3.23
CA GLY A 100 -0.81 0.46 3.62
C GLY A 100 -1.43 1.32 2.54
N TYR A 101 -2.76 1.22 2.40
CA TYR A 101 -3.53 1.99 1.43
C TYR A 101 -4.87 2.41 2.03
N TRP A 102 -5.06 3.72 2.21
CA TRP A 102 -6.32 4.28 2.70
C TRP A 102 -6.93 5.17 1.62
N ASN A 103 -7.99 4.67 0.98
CA ASN A 103 -8.72 5.37 -0.09
C ASN A 103 -9.98 6.07 0.37
N PHE A 104 -10.41 5.84 1.61
CA PHE A 104 -11.58 6.46 2.22
C PHE A 104 -12.91 6.32 1.45
N ASP A 105 -13.05 5.35 0.55
CA ASP A 105 -14.31 5.11 -0.16
C ASP A 105 -15.45 4.62 0.74
N SER A 106 -15.09 4.07 1.90
CA SER A 106 -16.02 3.67 2.95
C SER A 106 -15.36 3.72 4.32
N ILE A 107 -16.15 4.09 5.34
CA ILE A 107 -15.73 4.15 6.75
C ILE A 107 -16.70 3.32 7.59
N LYS A 108 -16.16 2.59 8.58
CA LYS A 108 -16.96 1.80 9.53
C LYS A 108 -16.80 2.36 10.94
N GLY A 109 -17.76 3.16 11.40
CA GLY A 109 -17.63 3.88 12.67
C GLY A 109 -16.50 4.90 12.58
N ASN A 110 -15.46 4.74 13.42
CA ASN A 110 -14.24 5.56 13.38
C ASN A 110 -13.05 4.81 12.74
N THR A 111 -13.31 3.76 11.95
CA THR A 111 -12.26 2.97 11.30
C THR A 111 -12.12 3.34 9.83
N ALA A 112 -10.94 3.81 9.44
CA ALA A 112 -10.50 3.95 8.07
C ALA A 112 -9.81 2.64 7.64
N GLU A 113 -10.47 1.87 6.78
CA GLU A 113 -9.99 0.53 6.41
C GLU A 113 -8.71 0.60 5.56
N ASP A 114 -7.76 -0.31 5.84
CA ASP A 114 -6.58 -0.51 5.02
C ASP A 114 -6.90 -1.46 3.84
N MET A 115 -6.94 -0.87 2.65
CA MET A 115 -7.25 -1.53 1.39
C MET A 115 -6.04 -2.27 0.80
N SER A 116 -4.87 -2.23 1.44
CA SER A 116 -3.70 -2.99 0.99
C SER A 116 -3.79 -4.49 1.30
N GLY A 117 -4.68 -4.89 2.22
CA GLY A 117 -4.79 -6.26 2.71
C GLY A 117 -3.79 -6.61 3.82
N GLN A 118 -3.01 -5.65 4.30
CA GLN A 118 -1.99 -5.86 5.33
C GLN A 118 -2.51 -5.66 6.76
N GLY A 119 -3.74 -5.17 6.91
CA GLY A 119 -4.44 -5.07 8.20
C GLY A 119 -4.05 -3.86 9.03
N HIS A 120 -3.55 -2.79 8.41
CA HIS A 120 -3.16 -1.55 9.07
C HIS A 120 -4.33 -0.56 9.14
N ASP A 121 -5.50 -1.01 9.59
CA ASP A 121 -6.68 -0.15 9.71
C ASP A 121 -6.37 1.07 10.58
N GLY A 122 -6.77 2.25 10.09
CA GLY A 122 -6.59 3.52 10.78
C GLY A 122 -7.74 3.83 11.72
N THR A 123 -7.42 4.44 12.87
CA THR A 123 -8.42 5.03 13.78
C THR A 123 -8.55 6.52 13.51
N ILE A 124 -9.76 6.95 13.16
CA ILE A 124 -10.10 8.36 12.96
C ILE A 124 -10.28 9.02 14.33
N ILE A 125 -9.50 10.08 14.55
CA ILE A 125 -9.54 10.92 15.74
C ILE A 125 -10.05 12.30 15.34
N GLY A 126 -11.13 12.74 16.01
CA GLY A 126 -11.87 13.95 15.66
C GLY A 126 -13.26 13.61 15.10
N ASP A 127 -13.87 14.54 14.37
CA ASP A 127 -15.21 14.42 13.76
C ASP A 127 -15.19 14.51 12.22
N SER A 128 -14.03 14.23 11.62
CA SER A 128 -13.84 13.95 10.19
C SER A 128 -14.95 13.08 9.58
N PHE A 129 -15.42 13.47 8.39
CA PHE A 129 -16.49 12.80 7.66
C PHE A 129 -16.21 12.66 6.16
N LEU A 130 -16.98 11.78 5.50
CA LEU A 130 -16.84 11.52 4.07
C LEU A 130 -17.34 12.69 3.21
N THR A 131 -16.54 13.06 2.22
CA THR A 131 -16.86 14.06 1.18
C THR A 131 -16.48 13.53 -0.20
N GLU A 132 -16.86 14.22 -1.27
CA GLU A 132 -16.38 13.93 -2.62
C GLU A 132 -14.85 14.02 -2.68
N GLY A 133 -14.22 12.92 -3.09
CA GLY A 133 -12.78 12.77 -3.18
C GLY A 133 -12.22 13.10 -4.55
N LYS A 134 -10.91 12.87 -4.70
CA LYS A 134 -10.28 12.84 -6.02
C LYS A 134 -10.78 11.62 -6.79
N TYR A 135 -10.96 10.51 -6.08
CA TYR A 135 -11.52 9.26 -6.58
C TYR A 135 -12.57 8.75 -5.60
N GLY A 136 -13.84 8.76 -6.01
CA GLY A 136 -14.92 8.29 -5.13
C GLY A 136 -15.09 9.23 -3.93
N TYR A 137 -14.90 8.71 -2.72
CA TYR A 137 -15.00 9.49 -1.49
C TYR A 137 -13.63 9.72 -0.85
N ALA A 138 -13.53 10.79 -0.06
CA ALA A 138 -12.35 11.16 0.70
C ALA A 138 -12.76 11.59 2.12
N LEU A 139 -11.79 11.79 3.01
CA LEU A 139 -12.03 12.36 4.33
C LEU A 139 -11.68 13.85 4.35
N ILE A 140 -12.56 14.63 4.98
CA ILE A 140 -12.30 16.03 5.33
C ILE A 140 -11.60 16.11 6.68
N PHE A 141 -10.67 17.05 6.83
CA PHE A 141 -9.93 17.36 8.04
C PHE A 141 -10.05 18.86 8.26
N ASP A 142 -10.35 19.30 9.47
CA ASP A 142 -10.66 20.71 9.77
C ASP A 142 -9.60 21.42 10.65
N GLY A 143 -8.45 20.79 10.85
CA GLY A 143 -7.34 21.36 11.60
C GLY A 143 -7.18 20.86 13.04
N ASP A 144 -7.97 19.89 13.48
CA ASP A 144 -7.64 19.04 14.64
C ASP A 144 -7.88 17.52 14.42
N ASP A 145 -8.57 17.18 13.34
CA ASP A 145 -8.74 15.81 12.84
C ASP A 145 -7.44 15.14 12.39
N TYR A 146 -7.33 13.84 12.60
CA TYR A 146 -6.28 12.99 12.03
C TYR A 146 -6.63 11.50 12.07
N ILE A 147 -5.82 10.67 11.41
CA ILE A 147 -5.91 9.21 11.48
C ILE A 147 -4.63 8.66 12.12
N ASP A 148 -4.79 7.77 13.10
CA ASP A 148 -3.71 6.96 13.69
C ASP A 148 -3.72 5.56 13.05
N CYS A 149 -2.70 5.26 12.25
CA CYS A 149 -2.55 3.99 11.54
C CYS A 149 -1.79 2.94 12.36
N GLY A 150 -1.46 3.22 13.63
CA GLY A 150 -0.66 2.35 14.48
C GLY A 150 0.84 2.50 14.25
N ASN A 151 1.64 1.74 15.00
CA ASN A 151 3.10 1.93 15.13
C ASN A 151 3.98 0.84 14.51
N ASP A 152 3.37 -0.23 14.02
CA ASP A 152 4.06 -1.37 13.43
C ASP A 152 3.54 -1.68 12.03
N LEU A 153 3.82 -0.76 11.10
CA LEU A 153 3.48 -0.95 9.68
C LEU A 153 4.47 -1.88 8.95
N GLY A 154 5.55 -2.35 9.59
CA GLY A 154 6.57 -3.14 8.91
C GLY A 154 7.38 -2.37 7.85
N LEU A 155 7.62 -1.07 8.05
CA LEU A 155 8.41 -0.25 7.11
C LEU A 155 9.89 -0.67 7.08
N GLY A 156 10.41 -0.87 5.87
CA GLY A 156 11.82 -1.18 5.60
C GLY A 156 12.71 0.07 5.61
N GLN A 157 14.03 -0.13 5.62
CA GLN A 157 15.01 0.98 5.70
C GLN A 157 15.71 1.30 4.37
N ASP A 158 15.57 0.43 3.36
CA ASP A 158 16.34 0.56 2.11
C ASP A 158 15.62 1.38 1.04
N ALA A 159 14.28 1.42 1.10
CA ALA A 159 13.44 2.13 0.14
C ALA A 159 12.09 2.47 0.75
N LEU A 160 11.55 3.64 0.39
CA LEU A 160 10.27 4.14 0.86
C LEU A 160 9.61 5.00 -0.23
N THR A 161 8.33 4.77 -0.51
CA THR A 161 7.50 5.73 -1.24
C THR A 161 6.26 6.05 -0.41
N VAL A 162 5.95 7.34 -0.29
CA VAL A 162 4.75 7.83 0.38
C VAL A 162 3.98 8.70 -0.60
N GLU A 163 2.73 8.32 -0.88
CA GLU A 163 1.84 8.96 -1.83
C GLU A 163 0.61 9.51 -1.10
N VAL A 164 0.14 10.66 -1.55
CA VAL A 164 -1.15 11.22 -1.11
C VAL A 164 -1.77 12.13 -2.17
N TRP A 165 -3.09 12.12 -2.28
CA TRP A 165 -3.85 13.18 -2.92
C TRP A 165 -4.40 14.15 -1.87
N VAL A 166 -4.18 15.45 -2.08
CA VAL A 166 -4.62 16.50 -1.13
C VAL A 166 -5.32 17.65 -1.83
N ARG A 167 -6.29 18.24 -1.15
CA ARG A 167 -6.93 19.51 -1.52
C ARG A 167 -7.12 20.36 -0.27
N TYR A 168 -6.30 21.40 -0.10
CA TYR A 168 -6.43 22.30 1.05
C TYR A 168 -7.70 23.14 0.98
N SER A 169 -8.43 23.24 2.09
CA SER A 169 -9.56 24.18 2.24
C SER A 169 -9.10 25.47 2.92
N SER A 170 -8.08 25.38 3.76
CA SER A 170 -7.48 26.53 4.44
C SER A 170 -5.99 26.28 4.72
N TRP A 171 -5.22 27.34 4.95
CA TRP A 171 -3.83 27.21 5.38
C TRP A 171 -3.70 27.13 6.91
N GLY A 172 -4.81 27.04 7.65
CA GLY A 172 -4.82 26.94 9.10
C GLY A 172 -4.06 28.07 9.79
N VAL A 173 -3.41 27.74 10.90
CA VAL A 173 -2.68 28.70 11.73
C VAL A 173 -1.36 29.12 11.09
N VAL A 174 -1.09 30.42 11.03
CA VAL A 174 0.20 30.98 10.60
C VAL A 174 1.31 30.50 11.55
N GLY A 175 2.43 30.05 11.01
CA GLY A 175 3.54 29.47 11.76
C GLY A 175 3.47 27.94 11.86
N SER A 176 2.40 27.32 11.37
CA SER A 176 2.18 25.88 11.49
C SER A 176 2.67 25.11 10.27
N SER A 177 3.24 23.94 10.51
CA SER A 177 3.45 22.97 9.43
C SER A 177 2.16 22.24 9.11
N ARG A 178 1.97 21.86 7.84
CA ARG A 178 0.76 21.17 7.36
C ARG A 178 1.14 19.77 6.87
N PRO A 179 1.15 18.78 7.77
CA PRO A 179 1.56 17.42 7.48
C PRO A 179 0.48 16.66 6.71
N TYR A 180 0.90 15.78 5.80
CA TYR A 180 0.01 14.85 5.11
C TYR A 180 0.10 13.45 5.73
N VAL A 181 1.33 12.93 5.82
CA VAL A 181 1.65 11.61 6.36
C VAL A 181 2.97 11.69 7.10
N SER A 182 3.07 11.06 8.27
CA SER A 182 4.30 11.06 9.07
C SER A 182 4.44 9.85 9.98
N ASP A 183 5.66 9.48 10.32
CA ASP A 183 5.96 8.54 11.42
C ASP A 183 7.04 9.10 12.37
N TRP A 184 7.09 10.43 12.48
CA TRP A 184 8.15 11.15 13.18
C TRP A 184 7.63 11.86 14.43
N ASN A 185 8.32 11.69 15.58
CA ASN A 185 7.94 12.23 16.89
C ASN A 185 8.95 13.16 17.62
N THR A 186 10.18 13.41 17.14
CA THR A 186 11.12 14.33 17.82
C THR A 186 12.07 15.13 16.92
N TRP A 187 12.30 16.42 17.24
CA TRP A 187 13.37 17.24 16.61
C TRP A 187 14.70 17.20 17.36
N ALA A 188 14.84 16.34 18.38
CA ALA A 188 16.05 16.28 19.20
C ALA A 188 17.30 15.99 18.35
N ALA A 189 18.26 16.92 18.37
CA ALA A 189 19.52 16.75 17.65
C ALA A 189 20.24 15.46 18.08
N GLY A 190 20.71 14.68 17.10
CA GLY A 190 21.34 13.39 17.35
C GLY A 190 20.38 12.25 17.67
N ASN A 191 19.06 12.48 17.53
CA ASN A 191 18.03 11.47 17.74
C ASN A 191 16.83 11.72 16.81
N GLN A 192 17.09 11.83 15.51
CA GLN A 192 16.06 12.11 14.51
C GLN A 192 15.81 10.84 13.71
N ARG A 193 14.55 10.39 13.68
CA ARG A 193 14.10 9.13 13.06
C ARG A 193 12.71 9.30 12.46
N GLY A 194 12.45 8.55 11.39
CA GLY A 194 11.18 8.60 10.67
C GLY A 194 11.22 9.43 9.39
N PHE A 195 10.04 9.63 8.80
CA PHE A 195 9.75 10.42 7.63
C PHE A 195 8.60 11.40 7.91
N LEU A 196 8.54 12.44 7.09
CA LEU A 196 7.48 13.44 7.14
C LEU A 196 7.24 14.00 5.74
N LEU A 197 6.02 13.79 5.21
CA LEU A 197 5.54 14.45 3.99
C LEU A 197 4.58 15.56 4.41
N ARG A 198 4.90 16.81 4.04
CA ARG A 198 4.19 18.02 4.51
C ARG A 198 4.39 19.22 3.57
N THR A 199 3.94 20.42 3.96
CA THR A 199 4.49 21.67 3.43
C THR A 199 5.76 22.14 4.15
N TYR A 200 6.70 22.75 3.43
CA TYR A 200 7.89 23.40 3.98
C TYR A 200 7.47 24.65 4.77
N GLN A 201 7.41 24.53 6.10
CA GLN A 201 6.99 25.63 6.97
C GLN A 201 5.63 26.20 6.49
N ASP A 202 5.47 27.53 6.45
CA ASP A 202 4.32 28.23 5.89
C ASP A 202 4.39 28.50 4.39
N SER A 203 5.40 27.98 3.70
CA SER A 203 5.69 28.40 2.32
C SER A 203 4.73 27.79 1.27
N ARG A 204 3.88 26.85 1.67
CA ARG A 204 2.94 26.09 0.82
C ARG A 204 3.63 25.21 -0.26
N TYR A 205 4.96 25.08 -0.22
CA TYR A 205 5.68 24.16 -1.08
C TYR A 205 5.73 22.77 -0.43
N PRO A 206 5.38 21.68 -1.11
CA PRO A 206 5.54 20.33 -0.57
C PRO A 206 6.99 20.04 -0.18
N GLN A 207 7.16 19.26 0.89
CA GLN A 207 8.43 18.84 1.44
C GLN A 207 8.35 17.38 1.85
N PHE A 208 9.38 16.62 1.47
CA PHE A 208 9.60 15.28 1.97
C PHE A 208 10.87 15.26 2.82
N ILE A 209 10.76 14.75 4.04
CA ILE A 209 11.85 14.63 5.00
C ILE A 209 12.00 13.16 5.36
N ILE A 210 13.25 12.71 5.47
CA ILE A 210 13.62 11.43 6.08
C ILE A 210 14.78 11.64 7.07
N ALA A 211 14.89 10.80 8.08
CA ALA A 211 15.93 10.89 9.08
C ALA A 211 16.83 9.64 9.10
N ASP A 212 18.09 9.82 9.47
CA ASP A 212 19.11 8.76 9.49
C ASP A 212 19.52 8.29 10.89
N GLY A 213 18.70 8.56 11.91
CA GLY A 213 19.01 8.29 13.32
C GLY A 213 19.68 9.46 14.03
N VAL A 214 20.32 10.38 13.28
CA VAL A 214 21.11 11.50 13.83
C VAL A 214 20.62 12.85 13.30
N ASN A 215 20.49 12.96 11.98
CA ASN A 215 20.10 14.15 11.23
C ASN A 215 18.88 13.87 10.34
N TYR A 216 18.28 14.94 9.83
CA TYR A 216 17.26 14.90 8.79
C TYR A 216 17.82 15.31 7.44
N HIS A 217 17.28 14.70 6.40
CA HIS A 217 17.46 15.05 5.00
C HIS A 217 16.12 15.51 4.46
N SER A 218 16.13 16.53 3.61
CA SER A 218 14.90 17.17 3.15
C SER A 218 14.98 17.50 1.67
N CYS A 219 13.91 17.20 0.95
CA CYS A 219 13.66 17.70 -0.39
C CYS A 219 12.41 18.59 -0.39
N VAL A 220 12.52 19.80 -0.95
CA VAL A 220 11.42 20.77 -1.06
C VAL A 220 11.10 20.97 -2.53
N SER A 221 9.82 20.85 -2.86
CA SER A 221 9.32 21.04 -4.21
C SER A 221 9.49 22.49 -4.69
N SER A 222 9.64 22.67 -5.99
CA SER A 222 9.60 23.97 -6.67
C SER A 222 8.17 24.44 -7.01
N GLN A 223 7.15 23.59 -6.80
CA GLN A 223 5.76 23.91 -7.07
C GLN A 223 5.03 24.36 -5.79
N GLN A 224 4.47 25.56 -5.82
CA GLN A 224 3.63 26.07 -4.75
C GLN A 224 2.21 25.54 -4.90
N LEU A 225 1.57 25.19 -3.78
CA LEU A 225 0.17 24.76 -3.76
C LEU A 225 -0.80 25.94 -3.63
N ASP A 226 -1.95 25.80 -4.28
CA ASP A 226 -3.11 26.68 -4.14
C ASP A 226 -4.23 26.00 -3.33
N LEU A 227 -5.13 26.82 -2.77
CA LEU A 227 -6.34 26.32 -2.11
C LEU A 227 -7.30 25.72 -3.15
N ASP A 228 -8.18 24.85 -2.68
CA ASP A 228 -9.28 24.24 -3.46
C ASP A 228 -8.84 23.51 -4.73
N THR A 229 -7.55 23.18 -4.85
CA THR A 229 -6.97 22.48 -5.99
C THR A 229 -6.41 21.13 -5.54
N TRP A 230 -6.73 20.07 -6.28
CA TRP A 230 -6.18 18.74 -6.04
C TRP A 230 -4.73 18.66 -6.48
N TYR A 231 -3.87 18.17 -5.60
CA TYR A 231 -2.48 17.84 -5.90
C TYR A 231 -2.17 16.41 -5.49
N HIS A 232 -1.42 15.73 -6.35
CA HIS A 232 -0.79 14.45 -6.05
C HIS A 232 0.63 14.72 -5.58
N ILE A 233 0.97 14.26 -4.38
CA ILE A 233 2.28 14.51 -3.77
C ILE A 233 2.91 13.16 -3.44
N VAL A 234 4.13 12.95 -3.94
CA VAL A 234 4.85 11.69 -3.72
C VAL A 234 6.27 11.97 -3.23
N GLY A 235 6.62 11.45 -2.07
CA GLY A 235 8.00 11.38 -1.58
C GLY A 235 8.60 10.02 -1.91
N VAL A 236 9.78 10.00 -2.54
CA VAL A 236 10.50 8.75 -2.88
C VAL A 236 11.90 8.77 -2.29
N PHE A 237 12.24 7.73 -1.57
CA PHE A 237 13.54 7.46 -0.99
C PHE A 237 14.07 6.09 -1.42
N LYS A 238 15.37 6.04 -1.71
CA LYS A 238 16.16 4.82 -1.83
C LYS A 238 17.54 5.04 -1.23
N GLU A 239 18.04 4.06 -0.48
CA GLU A 239 19.31 4.19 0.24
C GLU A 239 20.45 4.58 -0.72
N ASN A 240 21.21 5.60 -0.33
CA ASN A 240 22.35 6.13 -1.08
C ASN A 240 22.00 6.68 -2.49
N GLU A 241 20.72 6.90 -2.80
CA GLU A 241 20.25 7.62 -3.98
C GLU A 241 19.61 8.96 -3.59
N ILE A 242 19.39 9.82 -4.59
CA ILE A 242 18.78 11.14 -4.43
C ILE A 242 17.38 11.00 -3.83
N LEU A 243 17.07 11.84 -2.82
CA LEU A 243 15.74 11.94 -2.23
C LEU A 243 14.86 12.81 -3.13
N ASN A 244 13.73 12.27 -3.60
CA ASN A 244 12.90 12.92 -4.61
C ASN A 244 11.53 13.31 -4.04
N ILE A 245 10.99 14.41 -4.56
CA ILE A 245 9.59 14.78 -4.38
C ILE A 245 8.94 15.13 -5.71
N TYR A 246 7.79 14.53 -5.95
CA TYR A 246 6.99 14.70 -7.13
C TYR A 246 5.71 15.44 -6.79
N VAL A 247 5.26 16.30 -7.69
CA VAL A 247 3.96 16.94 -7.63
C VAL A 247 3.27 16.73 -8.98
N ASN A 248 2.06 16.18 -8.96
CA ASN A 248 1.27 15.87 -10.16
C ASN A 248 2.04 15.02 -11.18
N GLY A 249 2.71 13.96 -10.72
CA GLY A 249 3.46 13.03 -11.56
C GLY A 249 4.86 13.48 -11.98
N HIS A 250 5.20 14.77 -11.80
CA HIS A 250 6.46 15.33 -12.26
C HIS A 250 7.47 15.51 -11.12
N GLU A 251 8.72 15.11 -11.34
CA GLU A 251 9.82 15.39 -10.40
C GLU A 251 10.04 16.89 -10.31
N THR A 252 10.12 17.41 -9.09
CA THR A 252 10.26 18.85 -8.88
C THR A 252 11.69 19.25 -8.54
N VAL A 253 12.34 18.53 -7.61
CA VAL A 253 13.72 18.72 -7.15
C VAL A 253 14.23 17.40 -6.54
N GLY A 254 15.54 17.14 -6.63
CA GLY A 254 16.24 16.09 -5.90
C GLY A 254 17.17 16.64 -4.81
N ALA A 255 17.23 15.98 -3.65
CA ALA A 255 18.16 16.30 -2.57
C ALA A 255 19.30 15.27 -2.47
N PRO A 256 20.45 15.60 -1.83
CA PRO A 256 21.59 14.68 -1.73
C PRO A 256 21.23 13.30 -1.17
N PRO A 257 22.03 12.27 -1.48
CA PRO A 257 21.82 10.93 -0.96
C PRO A 257 21.62 10.89 0.54
N ALA A 258 20.65 10.09 0.96
CA ALA A 258 20.18 10.04 2.32
C ALA A 258 20.12 8.59 2.85
N ARG A 259 19.85 8.47 4.14
CA ARG A 259 19.55 7.22 4.82
C ARG A 259 18.27 7.39 5.62
N TYR A 260 17.57 6.30 5.84
CA TYR A 260 16.32 6.26 6.56
C TYR A 260 16.42 5.28 7.74
N GLU A 261 16.09 5.76 8.93
CA GLU A 261 15.96 4.95 10.13
C GLU A 261 14.59 5.25 10.78
N LYS A 262 13.75 4.22 10.84
CA LYS A 262 12.46 4.29 11.54
C LYS A 262 12.66 4.17 13.05
N GLU A 263 11.93 4.99 13.82
CA GLU A 263 11.82 4.81 15.28
C GLU A 263 10.82 3.70 15.61
N SER A 264 11.23 2.77 16.48
CA SER A 264 10.35 1.70 16.93
C SER A 264 9.25 2.26 17.84
N GLY A 265 8.02 1.80 17.64
CA GLY A 265 6.89 2.23 18.45
C GLY A 265 6.32 3.62 18.11
N THR A 266 6.91 4.35 17.16
CA THR A 266 6.31 5.60 16.66
C THR A 266 5.16 5.30 15.70
N PRO A 267 3.95 5.85 15.96
CA PRO A 267 2.80 5.69 15.07
C PRO A 267 2.96 6.40 13.74
N VAL A 268 2.33 5.85 12.71
CA VAL A 268 2.09 6.52 11.44
C VAL A 268 0.79 7.29 11.54
N TYR A 269 0.84 8.59 11.21
CA TYR A 269 -0.33 9.45 11.18
C TYR A 269 -0.63 9.95 9.78
N ILE A 270 -1.91 10.10 9.46
CA ILE A 270 -2.43 10.83 8.30
C ILE A 270 -3.10 12.10 8.81
N GLY A 271 -2.82 13.25 8.18
CA GLY A 271 -3.39 14.55 8.55
C GLY A 271 -2.73 15.24 9.74
N ARG A 272 -1.72 14.61 10.38
CA ARG A 272 -0.93 15.25 11.44
C ARG A 272 0.53 14.79 11.47
N SER A 273 1.34 15.48 12.28
CA SER A 273 2.68 15.05 12.66
C SER A 273 2.78 14.71 14.14
N GLY A 274 3.61 13.72 14.49
CA GLY A 274 3.96 13.44 15.89
C GLY A 274 4.80 14.53 16.55
N ILE A 275 5.32 15.49 15.77
CA ILE A 275 6.06 16.66 16.25
C ILE A 275 5.32 17.95 15.90
N ASN A 276 5.13 18.81 16.90
CA ASN A 276 4.41 20.08 16.82
C ASN A 276 2.91 19.93 16.44
N PRO A 277 2.04 20.87 16.84
CA PRO A 277 0.58 20.74 16.67
C PRO A 277 0.11 21.05 15.24
N GLY A 278 0.88 20.65 14.23
CA GLY A 278 0.49 20.83 12.83
C GLY A 278 -0.59 19.81 12.46
N TYR A 279 -1.74 20.30 12.05
CA TYR A 279 -2.82 19.52 11.48
C TYR A 279 -3.09 19.95 10.05
N PHE A 280 -3.56 19.02 9.25
CA PHE A 280 -4.05 19.28 7.91
C PHE A 280 -5.46 19.88 7.96
N ASP A 281 -5.75 20.80 7.06
CA ASP A 281 -7.05 21.46 6.94
C ASP A 281 -7.47 21.46 5.45
N GLY A 282 -8.33 20.50 5.11
CA GLY A 282 -8.71 20.21 3.73
C GLY A 282 -9.27 18.81 3.55
N VAL A 283 -9.07 18.25 2.36
CA VAL A 283 -9.47 16.89 2.00
C VAL A 283 -8.25 16.06 1.65
N ILE A 284 -8.15 14.84 2.18
CA ILE A 284 -7.10 13.86 1.86
C ILE A 284 -7.76 12.62 1.24
N ASP A 285 -7.13 12.10 0.19
CA ASP A 285 -7.56 10.92 -0.53
C ASP A 285 -6.36 10.04 -0.94
N GLU A 286 -6.63 8.76 -1.21
CA GLU A 286 -5.69 7.79 -1.80
C GLU A 286 -4.27 7.79 -1.18
N VAL A 287 -4.20 7.65 0.15
CA VAL A 287 -2.91 7.58 0.86
C VAL A 287 -2.29 6.21 0.67
N ARG A 288 -1.05 6.15 0.17
CA ARG A 288 -0.30 4.89 0.06
C ARG A 288 1.10 4.99 0.64
N ILE A 289 1.55 3.89 1.22
CA ILE A 289 2.92 3.73 1.71
C ILE A 289 3.50 2.44 1.14
N TYR A 290 4.72 2.51 0.62
CA TYR A 290 5.43 1.38 0.02
C TYR A 290 6.84 1.21 0.60
N ASN A 291 7.26 -0.03 0.83
CA ASN A 291 8.65 -0.47 1.00
C ASN A 291 9.35 -0.64 -0.37
N LYS A 292 9.11 0.29 -1.29
CA LYS A 292 9.64 0.30 -2.64
C LYS A 292 9.89 1.74 -3.05
N ALA A 293 10.99 1.99 -3.74
CA ALA A 293 11.26 3.28 -4.35
C ALA A 293 10.65 3.30 -5.76
N MET A 294 9.62 4.12 -5.96
CA MET A 294 8.99 4.26 -7.27
C MET A 294 9.90 5.08 -8.21
N THR A 295 10.03 4.62 -9.45
CA THR A 295 10.65 5.37 -10.54
C THR A 295 9.78 6.58 -10.94
N GLY A 296 10.37 7.58 -11.61
CA GLY A 296 9.60 8.72 -12.12
C GLY A 296 8.44 8.30 -13.03
N ASP A 297 8.63 7.30 -13.88
CA ASP A 297 7.57 6.72 -14.70
C ASP A 297 6.48 6.03 -13.85
N GLU A 298 6.85 5.33 -12.77
CA GLU A 298 5.88 4.79 -11.81
C GLU A 298 5.07 5.89 -11.11
N VAL A 299 5.70 7.00 -10.74
CA VAL A 299 5.01 8.13 -10.10
C VAL A 299 4.09 8.87 -11.06
N GLN A 300 4.54 9.14 -12.28
CA GLN A 300 3.69 9.72 -13.35
C GLN A 300 2.45 8.85 -13.57
N LEU A 301 2.64 7.54 -13.54
CA LEU A 301 1.57 6.57 -13.71
C LEU A 301 0.60 6.54 -12.51
N LEU A 302 1.09 6.64 -11.26
CA LEU A 302 0.25 6.84 -10.05
C LEU A 302 -0.57 8.13 -10.12
N TYR A 303 -0.03 9.18 -10.74
CA TYR A 303 -0.76 10.43 -10.95
C TYR A 303 -1.88 10.30 -11.99
N ASP A 304 -1.56 9.68 -13.13
CA ASP A 304 -2.49 9.59 -14.26
C ASP A 304 -3.66 8.64 -13.97
N SER A 305 -3.51 7.68 -13.06
CA SER A 305 -4.48 6.60 -12.83
C SER A 305 -4.83 6.37 -11.36
N ARG A 306 -6.01 5.79 -11.12
CA ARG A 306 -6.29 5.15 -9.82
C ARG A 306 -5.61 3.78 -9.83
N VAL A 307 -4.95 3.42 -8.72
CA VAL A 307 -4.14 2.20 -8.65
C VAL A 307 -4.69 1.24 -7.59
N SER A 308 -5.02 0.02 -7.99
CA SER A 308 -5.38 -1.09 -7.11
C SER A 308 -4.90 -2.38 -7.74
N SER A 309 -4.30 -3.31 -6.99
CA SER A 309 -4.21 -4.67 -7.52
C SER A 309 -5.57 -5.34 -7.45
N PRO A 310 -5.85 -6.20 -8.43
CA PRO A 310 -7.02 -7.03 -8.34
C PRO A 310 -6.87 -8.04 -7.21
N SER A 311 -7.95 -8.27 -6.47
CA SER A 311 -7.98 -9.16 -5.32
C SER A 311 -9.13 -10.15 -5.43
N ILE A 312 -8.96 -11.30 -4.78
CA ILE A 312 -10.07 -12.21 -4.49
C ILE A 312 -10.12 -12.33 -2.98
N THR A 313 -11.24 -11.93 -2.38
CA THR A 313 -11.48 -12.05 -0.94
C THR A 313 -12.60 -13.07 -0.71
N CYS A 314 -12.47 -13.91 0.31
CA CYS A 314 -13.45 -14.95 0.64
C CYS A 314 -13.98 -14.79 2.06
N ASN A 315 -15.23 -15.19 2.28
CA ASN A 315 -15.82 -15.33 3.60
C ASN A 315 -16.42 -16.75 3.76
N PRO A 316 -15.89 -17.59 4.66
CA PRO A 316 -14.67 -17.37 5.48
C PRO A 316 -13.37 -17.17 4.65
N PRO A 317 -12.28 -16.62 5.22
CA PRO A 317 -11.06 -16.35 4.47
C PRO A 317 -10.39 -17.60 3.88
N LEU A 318 -9.92 -17.49 2.64
CA LEU A 318 -9.04 -18.46 1.95
C LEU A 318 -7.73 -17.76 1.57
N MET A 319 -6.62 -18.51 1.53
CA MET A 319 -5.34 -17.97 1.06
C MET A 319 -5.34 -17.85 -0.46
N VAL A 320 -5.49 -16.63 -0.97
CA VAL A 320 -5.49 -16.36 -2.42
C VAL A 320 -4.26 -15.53 -2.79
N GLY A 321 -3.47 -16.02 -3.73
CA GLY A 321 -2.29 -15.34 -4.24
C GLY A 321 -2.51 -14.90 -5.69
N PHE A 322 -2.11 -13.67 -6.00
CA PHE A 322 -1.98 -13.24 -7.39
C PHE A 322 -0.69 -13.82 -7.97
N ASN A 323 -0.78 -14.81 -8.87
CA ASN A 323 0.40 -15.28 -9.58
C ASN A 323 0.49 -14.58 -10.92
N SER A 324 1.40 -13.65 -10.94
CA SER A 324 1.66 -12.86 -12.10
C SER A 324 3.14 -13.04 -12.41
N ASN A 325 3.46 -13.67 -13.54
CA ASN A 325 4.68 -13.35 -14.29
C ASN A 325 4.55 -11.94 -14.90
N VAL A 326 3.83 -11.03 -14.24
CA VAL A 326 3.38 -9.77 -14.81
C VAL A 326 4.40 -8.72 -14.39
N ASN A 327 5.37 -8.53 -15.27
CA ASN A 327 5.85 -7.17 -15.50
C ASN A 327 4.61 -6.27 -15.58
N LYS A 328 4.53 -5.29 -14.67
CA LYS A 328 3.56 -4.18 -14.62
C LYS A 328 2.69 -4.09 -15.88
N ARG A 329 1.40 -4.42 -15.77
CA ARG A 329 0.44 -4.31 -16.88
C ARG A 329 -0.39 -3.04 -16.71
N THR A 330 -0.38 -2.20 -17.73
CA THR A 330 -1.31 -1.10 -17.87
C THR A 330 -2.52 -1.60 -18.66
N ILE A 331 -3.74 -1.45 -18.15
CA ILE A 331 -4.98 -1.64 -18.91
C ILE A 331 -5.42 -0.27 -19.39
N SER A 332 -5.13 0.08 -20.64
CA SER A 332 -5.48 1.39 -21.15
C SER A 332 -6.98 1.65 -21.19
N HIS A 333 -7.39 2.93 -21.20
CA HIS A 333 -8.80 3.29 -21.37
C HIS A 333 -9.40 2.58 -22.59
N GLY A 334 -10.52 1.88 -22.38
CA GLY A 334 -11.23 1.20 -23.44
C GLY A 334 -10.60 -0.13 -23.88
N SER A 335 -9.58 -0.63 -23.16
CA SER A 335 -9.01 -1.94 -23.38
C SER A 335 -9.35 -2.93 -22.27
N SER A 336 -9.06 -4.21 -22.53
CA SER A 336 -9.19 -5.29 -21.57
C SER A 336 -7.89 -6.07 -21.42
N GLU A 337 -7.64 -6.59 -20.22
CA GLU A 337 -6.52 -7.49 -19.94
C GLU A 337 -7.00 -8.70 -19.14
N THR A 338 -6.35 -9.85 -19.33
CA THR A 338 -6.60 -11.08 -18.58
C THR A 338 -5.43 -11.39 -17.65
N PHE A 339 -5.76 -11.80 -16.42
CA PHE A 339 -4.81 -12.16 -15.37
C PHE A 339 -5.06 -13.56 -14.83
N ASN A 340 -3.99 -14.24 -14.38
CA ASN A 340 -4.07 -15.54 -13.72
C ASN A 340 -4.00 -15.36 -12.19
N TYR A 341 -4.86 -16.05 -11.46
CA TYR A 341 -4.86 -16.14 -10.00
C TYR A 341 -4.56 -17.56 -9.57
N LEU A 342 -3.72 -17.71 -8.53
CA LEU A 342 -3.51 -18.99 -7.86
C LEU A 342 -4.15 -18.97 -6.50
N MET A 343 -5.06 -19.90 -6.29
CA MET A 343 -5.68 -20.09 -5.00
C MET A 343 -5.14 -21.37 -4.37
N ALA A 344 -4.52 -21.24 -3.21
CA ALA A 344 -4.07 -22.39 -2.44
C ALA A 344 -5.10 -22.68 -1.36
N ILE A 345 -5.69 -23.86 -1.39
CA ILE A 345 -6.69 -24.29 -0.41
C ILE A 345 -5.95 -24.89 0.80
N PRO A 346 -5.98 -24.26 1.99
CA PRO A 346 -5.23 -24.76 3.14
C PRO A 346 -5.66 -26.17 3.55
N SER A 347 -4.75 -26.92 4.16
CA SER A 347 -5.04 -28.31 4.59
C SER A 347 -6.07 -28.44 5.70
N ASP A 348 -6.30 -27.35 6.43
CA ASP A 348 -7.16 -27.22 7.61
C ASP A 348 -8.47 -26.48 7.30
N VAL A 349 -8.72 -26.15 6.03
CA VAL A 349 -9.98 -25.54 5.62
C VAL A 349 -11.14 -26.52 5.83
N ASN A 350 -12.28 -26.01 6.29
CA ASN A 350 -13.48 -26.84 6.46
C ASN A 350 -14.16 -27.08 5.11
N GLU A 351 -14.81 -28.23 4.96
CA GLU A 351 -15.75 -28.45 3.86
C GLU A 351 -16.89 -27.44 3.90
N GLY A 352 -17.37 -27.06 2.72
CA GLY A 352 -18.50 -26.16 2.58
C GLY A 352 -18.30 -25.08 1.53
N LYS A 353 -19.24 -24.14 1.50
CA LYS A 353 -19.28 -23.05 0.52
C LYS A 353 -18.67 -21.79 1.09
N TYR A 354 -17.73 -21.24 0.33
CA TYR A 354 -17.03 -20.00 0.58
C TYR A 354 -17.53 -19.00 -0.46
N LEU A 355 -18.12 -17.90 0.02
CA LEU A 355 -18.52 -16.80 -0.85
C LEU A 355 -17.33 -15.88 -1.03
N CYS A 356 -16.83 -15.82 -2.26
CA CYS A 356 -15.71 -14.99 -2.63
C CYS A 356 -16.14 -13.85 -3.56
N LYS A 357 -15.34 -12.78 -3.58
CA LYS A 357 -15.50 -11.63 -4.46
C LYS A 357 -14.17 -11.35 -5.13
N ALA A 358 -14.16 -11.43 -6.46
CA ALA A 358 -13.14 -10.81 -7.26
C ALA A 358 -13.40 -9.30 -7.32
N ASP A 359 -12.40 -8.50 -7.01
CA ASP A 359 -12.45 -7.04 -7.06
C ASP A 359 -11.29 -6.56 -7.94
N MET A 360 -11.61 -5.71 -8.92
CA MET A 360 -10.64 -4.97 -9.71
C MET A 360 -11.12 -3.52 -9.73
N MET A 361 -10.37 -2.60 -9.12
CA MET A 361 -10.68 -1.17 -9.12
C MET A 361 -12.10 -0.84 -8.60
N GLY A 362 -12.63 -1.63 -7.66
CA GLY A 362 -13.99 -1.50 -7.11
C GLY A 362 -15.08 -2.20 -7.94
N TYR A 363 -14.75 -2.70 -9.14
CA TYR A 363 -15.65 -3.54 -9.92
C TYR A 363 -15.61 -4.96 -9.39
N LYS A 364 -16.76 -5.41 -8.87
CA LYS A 364 -16.88 -6.67 -8.15
C LYS A 364 -17.60 -7.72 -8.97
N LYS A 365 -17.11 -8.96 -8.86
CA LYS A 365 -17.75 -10.14 -9.43
C LYS A 365 -17.75 -11.27 -8.39
N ASP A 366 -18.91 -11.87 -8.17
CA ASP A 366 -19.06 -12.96 -7.19
C ASP A 366 -18.44 -14.26 -7.73
N LEU A 367 -17.84 -15.01 -6.82
CA LEU A 367 -17.22 -16.32 -7.05
C LEU A 367 -17.63 -17.24 -5.89
N ILE A 368 -18.10 -18.44 -6.19
CA ILE A 368 -18.44 -19.45 -5.18
C ILE A 368 -17.41 -20.57 -5.23
N ILE A 369 -16.89 -20.93 -4.07
CA ILE A 369 -15.92 -22.03 -3.93
C ILE A 369 -16.48 -23.04 -2.95
N GLU A 370 -16.66 -24.27 -3.41
CA GLU A 370 -17.13 -25.38 -2.61
C GLU A 370 -15.95 -26.33 -2.35
N VAL A 371 -15.53 -26.40 -1.09
CA VAL A 371 -14.52 -27.36 -0.66
C VAL A 371 -15.21 -28.66 -0.27
N VAL A 372 -14.80 -29.77 -0.88
CA VAL A 372 -15.37 -31.10 -0.67
C VAL A 372 -14.30 -32.10 -0.20
N SER A 373 -14.77 -33.20 0.40
CA SER A 373 -13.95 -34.30 0.96
C SER A 373 -13.12 -35.04 -0.07
#